data_AF-A0A7V3XC73-F1
#
_entry.id   AF-A0A7V3XC73-F1
#
_cell.length_a   1.000
_cell.length_b   1.000
_cell.length_c   1.000
_cell.angle_alpha   90.00
_cell.angle_beta   90.00
_cell.angle_gamma   90.00
#
_symmetry.space_group_name_H-M   'P 1'
#
loop_
_entity.id
_entity.type
_entity.pdbx_description
1 polymer ?
#
loop_
_entity_poly.entity_id
_entity_poly.type
_entity_poly.pdbx_seq_one_letter_code
_entity_poly.pdbx_strand_id
1 'polypeptide(L)'
;MKTLYLVRHAKAVSRDLDVPDFERSLEKVGRKDAKNMAQRLKEEGMVPDLFISSPANRALETAHLFAKQLGYPVQKILLKDAIYDDPTADKLLEIVREVDEKHSSVVLFGHNPSFNEFASYLLRDFEKDIPTCGVVAIDFAKNIWKKISRGGGVLKFFGSPGDDLKKSGAYKKIRKDLEAKILQQLEDTLKEPDIRAEKKITRSVKNLAKKVVKVLKAREVGGVEGADTPRREASPTEVTGNPSGSETTEPTEPNPAKPRSRRIKKAQKPRNEG
;
A
#
# COMPACT_ATOMS: atom_id res chain seq x y z
N MET A 1 13.50 20.11 -10.89
CA MET A 1 12.73 20.05 -9.64
C MET A 1 12.98 18.69 -9.01
N LYS A 2 12.88 18.52 -7.69
CA LYS A 2 12.89 17.19 -7.04
C LYS A 2 11.53 16.89 -6.44
N THR A 3 11.07 15.64 -6.53
CA THR A 3 9.80 15.20 -5.94
C THR A 3 10.02 14.00 -5.03
N LEU A 4 9.66 14.13 -3.75
CA LEU A 4 9.67 13.01 -2.80
C LEU A 4 8.26 12.49 -2.59
N TYR A 5 8.09 11.18 -2.69
CA TYR A 5 6.86 10.47 -2.37
C TYR A 5 7.07 9.68 -1.08
N LEU A 6 6.16 9.83 -0.13
CA LEU A 6 6.09 9.02 1.08
C LEU A 6 4.86 8.13 0.97
N VAL A 7 5.06 6.81 1.00
CA VAL A 7 3.98 5.83 0.96
C VAL A 7 4.01 5.01 2.23
N ARG A 8 3.03 5.18 3.11
CA ARG A 8 2.85 4.27 4.23
C ARG A 8 2.42 2.91 3.67
N HIS A 9 2.97 1.82 4.21
CA HIS A 9 2.58 0.47 3.82
C HIS A 9 1.05 0.28 3.84
N ALA A 10 0.55 -0.58 2.94
CA ALA A 10 -0.87 -0.92 2.91
C ALA A 10 -1.26 -1.79 4.11
N LYS A 11 -2.57 -2.01 4.30
CA LYS A 11 -3.11 -2.75 5.44
C LYS A 11 -2.49 -4.16 5.51
N ALA A 12 -1.87 -4.47 6.65
CA ALA A 12 -1.23 -5.74 6.95
C ALA A 12 -2.04 -6.55 7.97
N VAL A 13 -1.81 -7.86 8.00
CA VAL A 13 -2.45 -8.77 8.97
C VAL A 13 -2.24 -8.26 10.40
N SER A 14 -3.20 -8.47 11.31
CA SER A 14 -3.12 -7.91 12.67
C SER A 14 -1.85 -8.35 13.41
N ARG A 15 -1.42 -7.53 14.38
CA ARG A 15 -0.35 -7.87 15.32
C ARG A 15 -0.74 -8.98 16.31
N ASP A 16 -2.04 -9.24 16.44
CA ASP A 16 -2.58 -10.23 17.37
C ASP A 16 -2.40 -11.68 16.88
N LEU A 17 -1.95 -11.85 15.63
CA LEU A 17 -1.51 -13.14 15.12
C LEU A 17 -0.08 -13.41 15.57
N ASP A 18 0.22 -14.68 15.84
CA ASP A 18 1.56 -15.14 16.25
C ASP A 18 2.55 -15.15 15.06
N VAL A 19 2.79 -13.96 14.51
CA VAL A 19 3.70 -13.70 13.39
C VAL A 19 4.60 -12.52 13.77
N PRO A 20 5.93 -12.64 13.65
CA PRO A 20 6.85 -11.54 13.93
C PRO A 20 6.47 -10.27 13.15
N ASP A 21 6.57 -9.07 13.77
CA ASP A 21 6.09 -7.83 13.14
C ASP A 21 6.72 -7.60 11.75
N PHE A 22 8.01 -7.86 11.63
CA PHE A 22 8.77 -7.77 10.38
C PHE A 22 8.19 -8.64 9.26
N GLU A 23 7.68 -9.81 9.61
CA GLU A 23 7.18 -10.83 8.68
C GLU A 23 5.71 -10.65 8.29
N ARG A 24 4.99 -9.74 8.98
CA ARG A 24 3.58 -9.45 8.71
C ARG A 24 3.37 -9.05 7.25
N SER A 25 2.59 -9.85 6.56
CA SER A 25 2.24 -9.65 5.15
C SER A 25 0.98 -8.80 4.99
N LEU A 26 0.70 -8.33 3.77
CA LEU A 26 -0.52 -7.56 3.48
C LEU A 26 -1.78 -8.43 3.61
N GLU A 27 -2.88 -7.79 4.02
CA GLU A 27 -4.22 -8.37 3.87
C GLU A 27 -4.68 -8.32 2.40
N LYS A 28 -5.74 -9.08 2.07
CA LYS A 28 -6.37 -9.01 0.73
C LYS A 28 -6.79 -7.58 0.38
N VAL A 29 -7.37 -6.85 1.35
CA VAL A 29 -7.79 -5.46 1.17
C VAL A 29 -6.57 -4.55 0.95
N GLY A 30 -5.51 -4.69 1.75
CA GLY A 30 -4.28 -3.90 1.57
C GLY A 30 -3.62 -4.10 0.20
N ARG A 31 -3.61 -5.33 -0.34
CA ARG A 31 -3.12 -5.59 -1.71
C ARG A 31 -3.98 -4.89 -2.77
N LYS A 32 -5.30 -4.86 -2.60
CA LYS A 32 -6.23 -4.16 -3.51
C LYS A 32 -5.98 -2.66 -3.46
N ASP A 33 -5.86 -2.11 -2.26
CA ASP A 33 -5.61 -0.69 -2.03
C ASP A 33 -4.28 -0.23 -2.64
N ALA A 34 -3.20 -0.99 -2.47
CA ALA A 34 -1.90 -0.69 -3.06
C ALA A 34 -1.96 -0.62 -4.60
N LYS A 35 -2.64 -1.58 -5.24
CA LYS A 35 -2.84 -1.57 -6.70
C LYS A 35 -3.65 -0.36 -7.15
N ASN A 36 -4.73 -0.03 -6.45
CA ASN A 36 -5.60 1.08 -6.78
C ASN A 36 -4.89 2.43 -6.61
N MET A 37 -4.15 2.63 -5.51
CA MET A 37 -3.40 3.87 -5.30
C MET A 37 -2.26 4.03 -6.30
N ALA A 38 -1.53 2.97 -6.62
CA ALA A 38 -0.51 3.03 -7.66
C ALA A 38 -1.11 3.35 -9.04
N GLN A 39 -2.28 2.78 -9.37
CA GLN A 39 -2.98 3.10 -10.61
C GLN A 39 -3.44 4.57 -10.64
N ARG A 40 -3.92 5.10 -9.51
CA ARG A 40 -4.28 6.52 -9.38
C ARG A 40 -3.06 7.42 -9.62
N LEU A 41 -1.91 7.12 -9.03
CA LEU A 41 -0.68 7.89 -9.28
C LEU A 41 -0.28 7.84 -10.76
N LYS A 42 -0.37 6.66 -11.40
CA LYS A 42 -0.10 6.49 -12.83
C LYS A 42 -1.00 7.38 -13.70
N GLU A 43 -2.29 7.41 -13.38
CA GLU A 43 -3.30 8.22 -14.06
C GLU A 43 -3.06 9.73 -13.90
N GLU A 44 -2.48 10.14 -12.76
CA GLU A 44 -2.08 11.52 -12.49
C GLU A 44 -0.67 11.85 -13.03
N GLY A 45 -0.03 10.93 -13.77
CA GLY A 45 1.30 11.12 -14.35
C GLY A 45 2.43 11.12 -13.31
N MET A 46 2.16 10.64 -12.10
CA MET A 46 3.11 10.58 -10.99
C MET A 46 3.79 9.22 -10.95
N VAL A 47 4.89 9.09 -11.70
CA VAL A 47 5.73 7.89 -11.73
C VAL A 47 7.11 8.23 -11.15
N PRO A 48 7.44 7.78 -9.92
CA PRO A 48 8.78 7.94 -9.35
C PRO A 48 9.83 7.20 -10.19
N ASP A 49 11.04 7.75 -10.27
CA ASP A 49 12.16 7.16 -11.01
C ASP A 49 13.13 6.35 -10.12
N LEU A 50 12.98 6.42 -8.79
CA LEU A 50 13.66 5.58 -7.81
C LEU A 50 12.71 5.09 -6.71
N PHE A 51 12.77 3.79 -6.41
CA PHE A 51 12.00 3.16 -5.34
C PHE A 51 12.92 2.70 -4.22
N ILE A 52 12.61 3.14 -2.99
CA ILE A 52 13.33 2.74 -1.78
C ILE A 52 12.31 2.23 -0.76
N SER A 53 12.53 1.07 -0.17
CA SER A 53 11.59 0.45 0.76
C SER A 53 12.27 0.04 2.06
N SER A 54 11.52 0.12 3.16
CA SER A 54 11.78 -0.73 4.34
C SER A 54 11.78 -2.21 3.91
N PRO A 55 12.65 -3.05 4.48
CA PRO A 55 12.69 -4.48 4.19
C PRO A 55 11.52 -5.28 4.78
N ALA A 56 10.77 -4.75 5.77
CA ALA A 56 9.61 -5.45 6.34
C ALA A 56 8.57 -5.84 5.28
N ASN A 57 8.01 -7.05 5.39
CA ASN A 57 7.19 -7.69 4.35
C ASN A 57 6.04 -6.79 3.86
N ARG A 58 5.28 -6.18 4.77
CA ARG A 58 4.19 -5.25 4.42
C ARG A 58 4.63 -4.05 3.56
N ALA A 59 5.81 -3.48 3.85
CA ALA A 59 6.32 -2.32 3.11
C ALA A 59 6.85 -2.76 1.74
N LEU A 60 7.65 -3.82 1.71
CA LEU A 60 8.21 -4.37 0.49
C LEU A 60 7.14 -4.91 -0.46
N GLU A 61 6.13 -5.60 0.05
CA GLU A 61 4.99 -6.07 -0.74
C GLU A 61 4.18 -4.89 -1.31
N THR A 62 4.01 -3.80 -0.54
CA THR A 62 3.41 -2.55 -1.04
C THR A 62 4.26 -1.97 -2.18
N ALA A 63 5.58 -1.88 -2.00
CA ALA A 63 6.51 -1.38 -3.02
C ALA A 63 6.47 -2.22 -4.30
N HIS A 64 6.41 -3.55 -4.18
CA HIS A 64 6.29 -4.48 -5.31
C HIS A 64 5.00 -4.24 -6.11
N LEU A 65 3.87 -4.02 -5.43
CA LEU A 65 2.59 -3.75 -6.08
C LEU A 65 2.60 -2.40 -6.80
N PHE A 66 3.17 -1.37 -6.18
CA PHE A 66 3.35 -0.06 -6.82
C PHE A 66 4.26 -0.15 -8.04
N ALA A 67 5.41 -0.81 -7.90
CA ALA A 67 6.38 -0.95 -8.98
C ALA A 67 5.77 -1.67 -10.19
N LYS A 68 5.06 -2.78 -9.98
CA LYS A 68 4.34 -3.49 -11.05
C LYS A 68 3.32 -2.61 -11.78
N GLN A 69 2.52 -1.85 -11.03
CA GLN A 69 1.48 -1.01 -11.63
C GLN A 69 2.06 0.18 -12.41
N LEU A 70 3.13 0.77 -11.88
CA LEU A 70 3.82 1.94 -12.44
C LEU A 70 4.85 1.56 -13.53
N GLY A 71 5.14 0.28 -13.73
CA GLY A 71 6.11 -0.19 -14.72
C GLY A 71 7.57 -0.07 -14.28
N TYR A 72 7.83 0.02 -12.97
CA TYR A 72 9.17 0.03 -12.40
C TYR A 72 9.69 -1.41 -12.20
N PRO A 73 10.95 -1.72 -12.57
CA PRO A 73 11.52 -3.05 -12.35
C PRO A 73 11.65 -3.38 -10.86
N VAL A 74 10.94 -4.40 -10.39
CA VAL A 74 10.89 -4.79 -8.97
C VAL A 74 12.29 -5.07 -8.40
N GLN A 75 13.19 -5.63 -9.19
CA GLN A 75 14.56 -5.96 -8.79
C GLN A 75 15.43 -4.72 -8.56
N LYS A 76 14.99 -3.54 -9.01
CA LYS A 76 15.69 -2.26 -8.80
C LYS A 76 15.21 -1.51 -7.56
N ILE A 77 14.30 -2.09 -6.76
CA ILE A 77 13.88 -1.48 -5.50
C ILE A 77 15.04 -1.57 -4.52
N LEU A 78 15.46 -0.44 -3.97
CA LEU A 78 16.52 -0.39 -2.97
C LEU A 78 15.92 -0.65 -1.58
N LEU A 79 16.58 -1.51 -0.80
CA LEU A 79 16.20 -1.75 0.59
C LEU A 79 17.05 -0.90 1.51
N LYS A 80 16.41 -0.30 2.51
CA LYS A 80 17.08 0.47 3.57
C LYS A 80 16.50 0.07 4.91
N ASP A 81 17.28 -0.67 5.70
CA ASP A 81 16.88 -1.17 7.02
C ASP A 81 16.47 -0.04 7.96
N ALA A 82 17.18 1.09 7.88
CA ALA A 82 16.89 2.31 8.63
C ALA A 82 15.46 2.86 8.43
N ILE A 83 14.70 2.44 7.41
CA ILE A 83 13.30 2.83 7.24
C ILE A 83 12.36 2.03 8.17
N TYR A 84 12.75 0.82 8.59
CA TYR A 84 11.99 -0.03 9.50
C TYR A 84 12.23 0.31 10.97
N ASP A 85 13.46 0.69 11.34
CA ASP A 85 13.91 0.86 12.73
C ASP A 85 13.44 2.17 13.39
N ASP A 86 12.15 2.50 13.26
CA ASP A 86 11.50 3.71 13.79
C ASP A 86 12.36 4.99 13.62
N PRO A 87 12.75 5.34 12.38
CA PRO A 87 13.70 6.42 12.14
C PRO A 87 13.13 7.78 12.54
N THR A 88 14.02 8.65 13.00
CA THR A 88 13.71 10.07 13.15
C THR A 88 13.57 10.75 11.78
N ALA A 89 12.95 11.93 11.75
CA ALA A 89 12.88 12.76 10.54
C ALA A 89 14.28 13.08 9.97
N ASP A 90 15.28 13.30 10.82
CA ASP A 90 16.65 13.56 10.37
C ASP A 90 17.28 12.32 9.72
N LYS A 91 17.01 11.12 10.25
CA LYS A 91 17.49 9.86 9.63
C LYS A 91 16.87 9.62 8.26
N LEU A 92 15.57 9.90 8.11
CA LEU A 92 14.90 9.85 6.80
C LEU A 92 15.44 10.93 5.85
N LEU A 93 15.77 12.12 6.36
CA LEU A 93 16.38 13.19 5.58
C LEU A 93 17.77 12.79 5.06
N GLU A 94 18.59 12.12 5.86
CA GLU A 94 19.88 11.57 5.42
C GLU A 94 19.71 10.63 4.23
N ILE A 95 18.77 9.66 4.33
CA ILE A 95 18.47 8.73 3.23
C ILE A 95 18.09 9.49 1.95
N VAL A 96 17.25 10.51 2.07
CA VAL A 96 16.82 11.34 0.93
C VAL A 96 18.00 12.14 0.35
N ARG A 97 18.89 12.69 1.19
CA ARG A 97 20.06 13.47 0.76
C ARG A 97 21.17 12.62 0.14
N GLU A 98 21.20 11.32 0.40
CA GLU A 98 22.11 10.35 -0.20
C GLU A 98 21.71 9.93 -1.62
N VAL A 99 20.49 10.26 -2.07
CA VAL A 99 20.03 9.90 -3.41
C VAL A 99 20.88 10.56 -4.50
N ASP A 100 21.26 9.77 -5.50
CA ASP A 100 21.96 10.23 -6.69
C ASP A 100 21.14 11.31 -7.43
N GLU A 101 21.78 12.43 -7.75
CA GLU A 101 21.15 13.60 -8.36
C GLU A 101 20.57 13.34 -9.76
N LYS A 102 20.89 12.21 -10.41
CA LYS A 102 20.22 11.78 -11.65
C LYS A 102 18.73 11.50 -11.46
N HIS A 103 18.30 11.14 -10.25
CA HIS A 103 16.92 10.86 -9.92
C HIS A 103 16.18 12.16 -9.62
N SER A 104 15.10 12.42 -10.36
CA SER A 104 14.24 13.60 -10.16
C SER A 104 13.09 13.29 -9.21
N SER A 105 12.69 12.02 -9.07
CA SER A 105 11.58 11.62 -8.22
C SER A 105 11.84 10.32 -7.46
N VAL A 106 11.72 10.36 -6.14
CA VAL A 106 12.01 9.21 -5.27
C VAL A 106 10.77 8.87 -4.47
N VAL A 107 10.47 7.58 -4.34
CA VAL A 107 9.45 7.08 -3.41
C VAL A 107 10.07 6.28 -2.28
N LEU A 108 9.67 6.61 -1.05
CA LEU A 108 9.96 5.84 0.16
C LEU A 108 8.71 5.03 0.56
N PHE A 109 8.87 3.74 0.81
CA PHE A 109 7.85 2.88 1.41
C PHE A 109 8.21 2.55 2.84
N GLY A 110 7.37 2.93 3.80
CA GLY A 110 7.69 2.82 5.22
C GLY A 110 6.47 2.87 6.14
N HIS A 111 6.69 3.35 7.36
CA HIS A 111 5.79 3.15 8.49
C HIS A 111 5.48 4.47 9.21
N ASN A 112 4.35 4.48 9.91
CA ASN A 112 4.06 5.49 10.92
C ASN A 112 4.57 5.00 12.29
N PRO A 113 4.98 5.91 13.19
CA PRO A 113 4.78 7.37 13.13
C PRO A 113 5.79 8.15 12.27
N SER A 114 6.95 7.58 11.95
CA SER A 114 8.07 8.28 11.29
C SER A 114 7.69 9.00 10.00
N PHE A 115 6.78 8.45 9.18
CA PHE A 115 6.37 9.11 7.93
C PHE A 115 5.48 10.33 8.16
N ASN A 116 4.63 10.34 9.19
CA ASN A 116 3.88 11.54 9.57
C ASN A 116 4.84 12.63 10.02
N GLU A 117 5.74 12.31 10.94
CA GLU A 117 6.73 13.23 11.48
C GLU A 117 7.62 13.81 10.38
N PHE A 118 8.04 12.96 9.44
CA PHE A 118 8.88 13.41 8.32
C PHE A 118 8.10 14.29 7.33
N ALA A 119 6.84 13.98 7.04
CA ALA A 119 5.99 14.84 6.23
C ALA A 119 5.80 16.23 6.89
N SER A 120 5.48 16.26 8.19
CA SER A 120 5.39 17.50 8.99
C SER A 120 6.72 18.22 9.16
N TYR A 121 7.85 17.52 9.07
CA TYR A 121 9.16 18.15 9.07
C TYR A 121 9.45 18.86 7.74
N LEU A 122 9.09 18.24 6.60
CA LEU A 122 9.40 18.76 5.27
C LEU A 122 8.42 19.85 4.80
N LEU A 123 7.17 19.79 5.25
CA LEU A 123 6.09 20.72 4.93
C LEU A 123 5.84 21.66 6.11
N ARG A 124 5.51 22.93 5.86
CA ARG A 124 5.24 23.88 6.95
C ARG A 124 3.92 23.60 7.68
N ASP A 125 2.90 23.14 6.95
CA ASP A 125 1.52 23.05 7.45
C ASP A 125 0.90 21.65 7.18
N PHE A 126 1.63 20.57 7.49
CA PHE A 126 1.12 19.20 7.35
C PHE A 126 0.78 18.59 8.71
N GLU A 127 -0.51 18.60 9.06
CA GLU A 127 -1.06 18.12 10.33
C GLU A 127 -1.98 16.89 10.15
N LYS A 128 -1.77 16.11 9.09
CA LYS A 128 -2.63 14.98 8.73
C LYS A 128 -1.98 13.65 9.11
N ASP A 129 -2.78 12.69 9.57
CA ASP A 129 -2.34 11.30 9.66
C ASP A 129 -2.31 10.67 8.27
N ILE A 130 -1.21 10.03 7.91
CA ILE A 130 -1.08 9.26 6.68
C ILE A 130 -1.66 7.86 6.96
N PRO A 131 -2.88 7.52 6.47
CA PRO A 131 -3.46 6.20 6.71
C PRO A 131 -2.70 5.12 5.94
N THR A 132 -3.03 3.84 6.17
CA THR A 132 -2.42 2.73 5.42
C THR A 132 -2.59 2.93 3.91
N CYS A 133 -1.51 2.73 3.15
CA CYS A 133 -1.45 3.01 1.71
C CYS A 133 -1.67 4.50 1.32
N GLY A 134 -1.65 5.42 2.30
CA GLY A 134 -1.64 6.85 2.04
C GLY A 134 -0.34 7.30 1.37
N VAL A 135 -0.46 8.25 0.46
CA VAL A 135 0.64 8.82 -0.32
C VAL A 135 0.70 10.31 -0.11
N VAL A 136 1.88 10.82 0.28
CA VAL A 136 2.22 12.24 0.28
C VAL A 136 3.26 12.47 -0.81
N ALA A 137 3.01 13.37 -1.76
CA ALA A 137 4.02 13.83 -2.71
C ALA A 137 4.40 15.28 -2.39
N ILE A 138 5.70 15.54 -2.34
CA ILE A 138 6.29 16.80 -1.92
C ILE A 138 7.25 17.27 -3.02
N ASP A 139 7.01 18.45 -3.56
CA ASP A 139 7.90 19.09 -4.54
C ASP A 139 8.90 20.02 -3.84
N PHE A 140 10.14 19.99 -4.28
CA PHE A 140 11.21 20.88 -3.85
C PHE A 140 11.71 21.69 -5.05
N ALA A 141 11.70 23.02 -4.90
CA ALA A 141 12.22 23.94 -5.93
C ALA A 141 13.72 23.73 -6.19
N LYS A 142 14.45 23.23 -5.18
CA LYS A 142 15.87 22.90 -5.27
C LYS A 142 16.04 21.65 -6.13
N ASN A 143 16.92 21.72 -7.13
CA ASN A 143 17.27 20.60 -8.01
C ASN A 143 18.35 19.68 -7.42
N ILE A 144 18.57 19.70 -6.11
CA ILE A 144 19.67 19.00 -5.42
C ILE A 144 19.11 18.36 -4.14
N TRP A 145 19.15 17.03 -4.05
CA TRP A 145 18.68 16.26 -2.89
C TRP A 145 19.37 16.71 -1.61
N LYS A 146 20.70 16.89 -1.65
CA LYS A 146 21.51 17.35 -0.52
C LYS A 146 21.06 18.69 0.08
N LYS A 147 20.36 19.54 -0.69
CA LYS A 147 19.90 20.85 -0.24
C LYS A 147 18.46 20.84 0.31
N ILE A 148 17.76 19.71 0.31
CA ILE A 148 16.44 19.59 0.97
C ILE A 148 16.60 19.87 2.46
N SER A 149 15.70 20.65 3.02
CA SER A 149 15.72 21.11 4.40
C SER A 149 14.31 21.15 4.95
N ARG A 150 14.21 21.19 6.28
CA ARG A 150 12.96 21.40 7.01
C ARG A 150 12.12 22.52 6.41
N GLY A 151 10.81 22.29 6.26
CA GLY A 151 9.84 23.27 5.76
C GLY A 151 10.14 23.81 4.35
N GLY A 152 10.99 23.13 3.58
CA GLY A 152 11.40 23.53 2.23
C GLY A 152 10.61 22.87 1.10
N GLY A 153 9.68 21.97 1.43
CA GLY A 153 8.82 21.30 0.48
C GLY A 153 7.48 22.01 0.30
N VAL A 154 6.87 21.79 -0.87
CA VAL A 154 5.50 22.19 -1.19
C VAL A 154 4.68 20.93 -1.41
N LEU A 155 3.50 20.85 -0.78
CA LEU A 155 2.61 19.70 -0.94
C LEU A 155 2.09 19.66 -2.38
N LYS A 156 2.46 18.61 -3.11
CA LYS A 156 2.00 18.34 -4.47
C LYS A 156 0.73 17.48 -4.49
N PHE A 157 0.71 16.45 -3.65
CA PHE A 157 -0.39 15.50 -3.56
C PHE A 157 -0.49 14.94 -2.14
N PHE A 158 -1.72 14.76 -1.66
CA PHE A 158 -2.00 13.89 -0.53
C PHE A 158 -3.26 13.09 -0.85
N GLY A 159 -3.19 11.77 -0.69
CA GLY A 159 -4.38 10.95 -0.81
C GLY A 159 -4.20 9.53 -0.31
N SER A 160 -5.33 8.89 -0.03
CA SER A 160 -5.41 7.54 0.53
C SER A 160 -6.48 6.68 -0.15
N PRO A 161 -6.45 5.36 0.06
CA PRO A 161 -7.58 4.51 -0.32
C PRO A 161 -8.87 5.02 0.33
N GLY A 162 -9.95 5.07 -0.44
CA GLY A 162 -11.23 5.60 0.03
C GLY A 162 -11.41 7.10 -0.17
N ASP A 163 -10.35 7.86 -0.47
CA ASP A 163 -10.53 9.23 -0.95
C ASP A 163 -11.28 9.20 -2.27
N ASP A 164 -12.33 10.02 -2.35
CA ASP A 164 -13.35 9.98 -3.39
C ASP A 164 -12.71 10.01 -4.80
N LEU A 165 -12.64 8.83 -5.45
CA LEU A 165 -12.11 8.64 -6.81
C LEU A 165 -12.82 9.55 -7.82
N LYS A 166 -14.02 10.04 -7.48
CA LYS A 166 -14.80 11.04 -8.23
C LYS A 166 -14.04 12.35 -8.50
N LYS A 167 -12.98 12.65 -7.72
CA LYS A 167 -12.15 13.84 -7.89
C LYS A 167 -10.89 13.60 -8.73
N SER A 168 -10.53 12.36 -9.07
CA SER A 168 -9.32 12.08 -9.85
C SER A 168 -9.42 12.62 -11.27
N GLY A 169 -8.30 13.08 -11.83
CA GLY A 169 -8.23 13.55 -13.22
C GLY A 169 -8.70 12.49 -14.22
N ALA A 170 -8.44 11.21 -13.94
CA ALA A 170 -8.91 10.10 -14.75
C ALA A 170 -10.42 9.87 -14.66
N TYR A 171 -11.05 10.03 -13.49
CA TYR A 171 -12.52 9.99 -13.40
C TYR A 171 -13.15 11.12 -14.21
N LYS A 172 -12.61 12.35 -14.11
CA LYS A 172 -13.04 13.48 -14.94
C LYS A 172 -12.86 13.19 -16.43
N LYS A 173 -11.73 12.58 -16.82
CA LYS A 173 -11.43 12.22 -18.21
C LYS A 173 -12.37 11.13 -18.74
N ILE A 174 -12.55 10.03 -18.01
CA ILE A 174 -13.47 8.94 -18.38
C ILE A 174 -14.91 9.46 -18.48
N ARG A 175 -15.33 10.31 -17.53
CA ARG A 175 -16.65 10.96 -17.56
C ARG A 175 -16.80 11.83 -18.81
N LYS A 176 -15.81 12.68 -19.10
CA LYS A 176 -15.81 13.56 -20.27
C LYS A 176 -15.83 12.76 -21.59
N ASP A 177 -15.05 11.70 -21.68
CA ASP A 177 -15.00 10.82 -22.86
C ASP A 177 -16.32 10.06 -23.07
N LEU A 178 -16.97 9.64 -21.97
CA LEU A 178 -18.28 8.99 -22.01
C LEU A 178 -19.39 9.98 -22.40
N GLU A 179 -19.39 11.19 -21.82
CA GLU A 179 -20.32 12.26 -22.16
C GLU A 179 -20.20 12.63 -23.65
N ALA A 180 -18.98 12.79 -24.17
CA ALA A 180 -18.75 13.08 -25.58
C ALA A 180 -19.27 11.98 -26.51
N LYS A 181 -19.05 10.69 -26.17
CA LYS A 181 -19.58 9.56 -26.95
C LYS A 181 -21.10 9.50 -26.95
N ILE A 182 -21.74 9.80 -25.81
CA ILE A 182 -23.20 9.83 -25.70
C ILE A 182 -23.76 10.96 -26.57
N LEU A 183 -23.17 12.16 -26.49
CA LEU A 183 -23.61 13.32 -27.29
C LEU A 183 -23.47 13.07 -28.79
N GLN A 184 -22.32 12.54 -29.24
CA GLN A 184 -22.11 12.21 -30.65
C GLN A 184 -23.16 11.21 -31.17
N GLN A 185 -23.43 10.16 -30.39
CA GLN A 185 -24.44 9.15 -30.76
C GLN A 185 -25.86 9.75 -30.84
N LEU A 186 -26.19 10.71 -29.96
CA LEU A 186 -27.46 11.42 -29.98
C LEU A 186 -27.58 12.33 -31.20
N GLU A 187 -26.55 13.13 -31.48
CA GLU A 187 -26.50 14.01 -32.65
C GLU A 187 -26.64 13.24 -33.96
N ASP A 188 -25.93 12.12 -34.11
CA ASP A 188 -26.02 11.28 -35.31
C ASP A 188 -27.41 10.67 -35.48
N THR A 189 -28.11 10.39 -34.37
CA THR A 189 -29.49 9.86 -34.42
C THR A 189 -30.51 10.96 -34.72
N LEU A 190 -30.28 12.19 -34.27
CA LEU A 190 -31.17 13.34 -34.47
C LEU A 190 -31.04 14.00 -35.85
N LYS A 191 -29.98 13.69 -36.60
CA LYS A 191 -29.78 14.16 -37.98
C LYS A 191 -30.71 13.51 -39.02
N GLU A 192 -31.42 12.41 -38.69
CA GLU A 192 -32.42 11.81 -39.59
C GLU A 192 -33.82 12.42 -39.32
N PRO A 193 -34.40 13.22 -40.25
CA PRO A 193 -35.71 13.83 -40.06
C PRO A 193 -36.80 12.84 -40.45
N ASP A 194 -37.23 11.99 -39.52
CA ASP A 194 -38.45 11.18 -39.72
C ASP A 194 -39.13 10.90 -38.37
N ILE A 195 -40.46 10.81 -38.36
CA ILE A 195 -41.29 10.53 -37.17
C ILE A 195 -40.98 9.12 -36.61
N ARG A 196 -40.33 8.24 -37.38
CA ARG A 196 -39.73 6.97 -36.91
C ARG A 196 -38.45 7.16 -36.07
N ALA A 197 -37.81 8.32 -36.13
CA ALA A 197 -36.61 8.66 -35.36
C ALA A 197 -36.91 8.68 -33.87
N GLU A 198 -38.08 9.13 -33.40
CA GLU A 198 -38.38 9.22 -31.96
C GLU A 198 -38.35 7.84 -31.26
N LYS A 199 -38.90 6.80 -31.89
CA LYS A 199 -38.81 5.42 -31.41
C LYS A 199 -37.37 4.88 -31.47
N LYS A 200 -36.62 5.25 -32.50
CA LYS A 200 -35.22 4.82 -32.73
C LYS A 200 -34.27 5.49 -31.73
N ILE A 201 -34.47 6.78 -31.46
CA ILE A 201 -33.83 7.59 -30.41
C ILE A 201 -34.15 6.99 -29.05
N THR A 202 -35.43 6.76 -28.74
CA THR A 202 -35.84 6.17 -27.45
C THR A 202 -35.19 4.80 -27.23
N ARG A 203 -35.16 3.94 -28.25
CA ARG A 203 -34.47 2.63 -28.17
C ARG A 203 -32.96 2.78 -27.96
N SER A 204 -32.33 3.69 -28.69
CA SER A 204 -30.88 3.91 -28.61
C SER A 204 -30.48 4.47 -27.26
N VAL A 205 -31.22 5.45 -26.73
CA VAL A 205 -31.06 5.99 -25.38
C VAL A 205 -31.26 4.91 -24.32
N LYS A 206 -32.32 4.09 -24.43
CA LYS A 206 -32.60 3.00 -23.49
C LYS A 206 -31.51 1.91 -23.51
N ASN A 207 -30.95 1.63 -24.68
CA ASN A 207 -29.83 0.69 -24.85
C ASN A 207 -28.51 1.26 -24.29
N LEU A 208 -28.26 2.55 -24.48
CA LEU A 208 -27.11 3.26 -23.95
C LEU A 208 -27.18 3.33 -22.42
N ALA A 209 -28.35 3.68 -21.86
CA ALA A 209 -28.61 3.64 -20.43
C ALA A 209 -28.40 2.23 -19.85
N LYS A 210 -28.88 1.17 -20.53
CA LYS A 210 -28.62 -0.23 -20.12
C LYS A 210 -27.13 -0.58 -20.15
N LYS A 211 -26.37 -0.12 -21.15
CA LYS A 211 -24.91 -0.33 -21.21
C LYS A 211 -24.19 0.40 -20.08
N VAL A 212 -24.55 1.65 -19.79
CA VAL A 212 -24.00 2.43 -18.67
C VAL A 212 -24.31 1.73 -17.34
N VAL A 213 -25.57 1.35 -17.11
CA VAL A 213 -25.97 0.59 -15.91
C VAL A 213 -25.23 -0.75 -15.81
N LYS A 214 -25.02 -1.47 -16.93
CA LYS A 214 -24.25 -2.72 -16.92
C LYS A 214 -22.78 -2.52 -16.56
N VAL A 215 -22.15 -1.45 -17.05
CA VAL A 215 -20.77 -1.10 -16.69
C VAL A 215 -20.67 -0.70 -15.21
N LEU A 216 -21.66 0.04 -14.70
CA LEU A 216 -21.73 0.41 -13.28
C LEU A 216 -21.95 -0.84 -12.40
N LYS A 217 -22.87 -1.73 -12.78
CA LYS A 217 -23.14 -2.99 -12.06
C LYS A 217 -22.01 -4.00 -12.14
N ALA A 218 -21.32 -4.13 -13.28
CA ALA A 218 -20.14 -5.01 -13.39
C ALA A 218 -19.00 -4.56 -12.46
N ARG A 219 -18.96 -3.28 -12.10
CA ARG A 219 -18.03 -2.75 -11.09
C ARG A 219 -18.50 -2.98 -9.65
N GLU A 220 -19.80 -3.13 -9.40
CA GLU A 220 -20.35 -3.57 -8.11
C GLU A 220 -20.21 -5.08 -7.90
N VAL A 221 -20.40 -5.89 -8.94
CA VAL A 221 -20.38 -7.38 -8.86
C VAL A 221 -18.96 -7.96 -8.82
N GLY A 222 -17.92 -7.24 -9.28
CA GLY A 222 -16.53 -7.56 -8.94
C GLY A 222 -16.19 -7.36 -7.45
N GLY A 223 -17.19 -6.95 -6.65
CA GLY A 223 -17.14 -6.71 -5.23
C GLY A 223 -18.03 -7.62 -4.38
N VAL A 224 -18.73 -8.62 -4.91
CA VAL A 224 -19.42 -9.63 -4.09
C VAL A 224 -19.65 -10.89 -4.93
N GLU A 225 -18.82 -11.93 -4.77
CA GLU A 225 -19.26 -13.32 -4.97
C GLU A 225 -18.31 -14.27 -4.25
N GLY A 226 -18.88 -14.98 -3.27
CA GLY A 226 -18.22 -15.86 -2.32
C GLY A 226 -19.04 -16.03 -1.03
N ALA A 227 -20.36 -16.23 -1.18
CA ALA A 227 -21.24 -16.77 -0.14
C ALA A 227 -20.70 -18.15 0.28
N ASP A 228 -20.44 -18.42 1.54
CA ASP A 228 -21.43 -18.75 2.57
C ASP A 228 -22.37 -19.89 2.10
N THR A 229 -21.98 -21.12 2.44
CA THR A 229 -22.82 -22.31 2.36
C THR A 229 -23.37 -22.61 3.76
N PRO A 230 -24.68 -22.85 3.92
CA PRO A 230 -25.31 -22.96 5.22
C PRO A 230 -24.98 -24.30 5.91
N ARG A 231 -24.55 -24.21 7.17
CA ARG A 231 -24.35 -25.33 8.09
C ARG A 231 -25.72 -25.83 8.58
N ARG A 232 -26.10 -27.07 8.22
CA ARG A 232 -27.22 -27.79 8.85
C ARG A 232 -26.73 -28.46 10.12
N GLU A 233 -27.44 -28.19 11.22
CA GLU A 233 -27.41 -28.99 12.45
C GLU A 233 -28.13 -30.32 12.22
N ALA A 234 -27.52 -31.42 12.66
CA ALA A 234 -28.19 -32.61 13.19
C ALA A 234 -27.16 -33.52 13.88
N SER A 235 -27.30 -33.67 15.19
CA SER A 235 -27.00 -34.88 15.98
C SER A 235 -28.36 -35.33 16.56
N PRO A 236 -28.58 -36.55 17.11
CA PRO A 236 -27.61 -37.52 17.65
C PRO A 236 -27.91 -39.01 17.35
N THR A 237 -26.97 -39.93 17.62
CA THR A 237 -27.18 -41.20 18.38
C THR A 237 -25.93 -42.10 18.39
N GLU A 238 -25.38 -42.29 19.60
CA GLU A 238 -25.06 -43.55 20.31
C GLU A 238 -24.48 -44.82 19.63
N VAL A 239 -23.37 -45.29 20.25
CA VAL A 239 -23.16 -46.64 20.84
C VAL A 239 -22.32 -47.71 20.11
N THR A 240 -21.38 -48.28 20.90
CA THR A 240 -20.55 -49.52 20.77
C THR A 240 -19.39 -49.52 19.76
N GLY A 241 -18.18 -50.00 20.05
CA GLY A 241 -17.61 -50.60 21.25
C GLY A 241 -16.10 -50.82 21.09
N ASN A 242 -15.37 -50.78 22.20
CA ASN A 242 -14.05 -51.39 22.39
C ASN A 242 -14.26 -52.91 22.65
N PRO A 243 -13.25 -53.83 22.63
CA PRO A 243 -11.91 -53.61 23.19
C PRO A 243 -10.73 -54.38 22.54
N SER A 244 -9.55 -54.14 23.13
CA SER A 244 -8.52 -55.13 23.53
C SER A 244 -7.19 -55.19 22.76
N GLY A 245 -6.11 -55.25 23.55
CA GLY A 245 -4.72 -55.55 23.16
C GLY A 245 -3.74 -54.44 23.55
N SER A 246 -3.48 -54.20 24.85
CA SER A 246 -2.31 -54.71 25.62
C SER A 246 -0.95 -54.39 25.00
N GLU A 247 0.14 -54.04 25.68
CA GLU A 247 0.54 -53.57 27.01
C GLU A 247 2.09 -53.51 26.92
N THR A 248 2.78 -52.96 27.92
CA THR A 248 4.25 -52.99 28.15
C THR A 248 5.09 -51.92 27.43
N THR A 249 6.02 -51.18 28.05
CA THR A 249 6.44 -50.97 29.46
C THR A 249 7.43 -49.78 29.44
N GLU A 250 7.15 -48.75 30.26
CA GLU A 250 8.04 -48.02 31.20
C GLU A 250 9.49 -47.55 30.88
N PRO A 251 10.04 -46.60 31.66
CA PRO A 251 10.77 -45.43 31.15
C PRO A 251 12.25 -45.40 31.52
N THR A 252 13.00 -44.40 31.04
CA THR A 252 14.33 -44.09 31.60
C THR A 252 14.50 -42.58 31.75
N GLU A 253 14.78 -42.21 32.99
CA GLU A 253 15.02 -40.86 33.52
C GLU A 253 16.41 -40.28 33.13
N PRO A 254 16.65 -38.97 33.41
CA PRO A 254 17.74 -38.17 32.86
C PRO A 254 18.98 -38.10 33.78
N ASN A 255 20.13 -37.65 33.25
CA ASN A 255 21.24 -37.16 34.09
C ASN A 255 22.19 -36.20 33.32
N PRO A 256 23.09 -35.44 33.97
CA PRO A 256 23.15 -33.97 33.85
C PRO A 256 24.56 -33.48 33.47
N ALA A 257 24.75 -32.16 33.42
CA ALA A 257 25.90 -31.42 34.00
C ALA A 257 26.28 -30.18 33.18
N LYS A 258 26.16 -29.01 33.83
CA LYS A 258 26.97 -27.82 33.58
C LYS A 258 28.41 -28.06 34.04
N PRO A 259 29.36 -27.21 33.59
CA PRO A 259 30.08 -26.45 34.60
C PRO A 259 30.11 -24.93 34.37
N ARG A 260 30.44 -24.28 35.48
CA ARG A 260 30.34 -22.86 35.82
C ARG A 260 31.43 -21.97 35.21
N SER A 261 31.04 -20.70 34.99
CA SER A 261 31.76 -19.44 35.29
C SER A 261 33.28 -19.35 35.12
N ARG A 262 33.74 -18.34 34.35
CA ARG A 262 34.86 -17.50 34.78
C ARG A 262 34.59 -16.01 34.57
N ARG A 263 34.85 -15.33 35.68
CA ARG A 263 34.73 -13.91 36.00
C ARG A 263 36.07 -13.27 35.63
N ILE A 264 36.11 -12.36 34.67
CA ILE A 264 37.33 -11.55 34.41
C ILE A 264 37.20 -10.25 35.21
N LYS A 265 38.19 -10.04 36.10
CA LYS A 265 38.35 -8.85 36.94
C LYS A 265 38.94 -7.68 36.13
N LYS A 266 38.52 -6.49 36.54
CA LYS A 266 39.05 -5.14 36.33
C LYS A 266 40.56 -5.06 36.03
N ALA A 267 40.92 -4.24 35.05
CA ALA A 267 42.23 -3.57 34.98
C ALA A 267 42.02 -2.05 35.19
N GLN A 268 42.80 -1.50 36.12
CA GLN A 268 42.84 -0.09 36.50
C GLN A 268 43.69 0.73 35.52
N LYS A 269 43.30 1.99 35.32
CA LYS A 269 44.11 3.07 34.74
C LYS A 269 45.40 3.29 35.53
N PRO A 270 46.48 3.76 34.89
CA PRO A 270 47.32 4.79 35.43
C PRO A 270 46.93 6.17 34.88
N ARG A 271 46.81 7.14 35.80
CA ARG A 271 46.99 8.57 35.53
C ARG A 271 48.49 8.80 35.32
N ASN A 272 48.85 9.70 34.41
CA ASN A 272 50.04 10.52 34.54
C ASN A 272 49.87 11.80 33.69
N GLU A 273 49.75 12.92 34.39
CA GLU A 273 50.24 14.24 34.00
C GLU A 273 51.08 14.70 35.21
N GLY A 274 52.29 15.20 34.95
CA GLY A 274 53.27 15.63 35.95
C GLY A 274 54.66 15.10 35.66
#